data_AF-A0A938V2G3-F1
#
_entry.id   AF-A0A938V2G3-F1
#
_cell.length_a   1.000
_cell.length_b   1.000
_cell.length_c   1.000
_cell.angle_alpha   90.00
_cell.angle_beta   90.00
_cell.angle_gamma   90.00
#
_symmetry.space_group_name_H-M   'P 1'
#
loop_
_entity.id
_entity.type
_entity.pdbx_description
1 polymer ?
#
loop_
_entity_poly.entity_id
_entity_poly.type
_entity_poly.pdbx_seq_one_letter_code
_entity_poly.pdbx_strand_id
1 'polypeptide(L)'
;MVSNTRDMIRFMQALLSGKLLGEDSLAQMKAFHKCELLGGIVDYGLGLMEYGTALGPAYGHGGLNFGYESNTMVVPGKGISLSHMHNLLPEQSWALAAGALDLLSAGPPETTAPACVPPEGFLDGDGGPHLEFRYSGVVSADTDPLPAPGMVHAVAAFVEDSHVPLYGLASTALLKKSAFQTRVDFQTVGPGADPEYPLVAASVSATTALLASDGTDTELDLATMPAYTLFAATVKIRIDPVTSKADRFCFTGVPQAQSPGRLFRCGTSAGKVEVGQRVKLFASVPLTSDPLAIADYVDVLKMAVCMCIQDNGTWAVCTD
;
A
#
# COMPACT_ATOMS: atom_id res chain seq x y z
N MET A 1 23.70 8.27 10.80
CA MET A 1 23.44 8.84 12.15
C MET A 1 22.55 7.86 12.90
N VAL A 2 22.79 7.67 14.20
CA VAL A 2 21.92 6.86 15.08
C VAL A 2 21.24 7.83 16.04
N SER A 3 19.92 7.72 16.19
CA SER A 3 19.10 8.63 17.01
C SER A 3 17.83 7.90 17.49
N ASN A 4 16.97 8.62 18.20
CA ASN A 4 15.61 8.20 18.54
C ASN A 4 14.59 9.30 18.15
N THR A 5 13.29 8.99 18.18
CA THR A 5 12.23 9.91 17.75
C THR A 5 12.21 11.21 18.56
N ARG A 6 12.47 11.15 19.87
CA ARG A 6 12.53 12.33 20.75
C ARG A 6 13.68 13.26 20.36
N ASP A 7 14.86 12.72 20.11
CA ASP A 7 16.04 13.51 19.75
C ASP A 7 15.91 14.10 18.34
N MET A 8 15.30 13.37 17.40
CA MET A 8 15.00 13.91 16.07
C MET A 8 14.00 15.07 16.12
N ILE A 9 12.94 14.97 16.93
CA ILE A 9 12.01 16.09 17.14
C ILE A 9 12.74 17.30 17.73
N ARG A 10 13.56 17.08 18.77
CA ARG A 10 14.35 18.15 19.40
C ARG A 10 15.29 18.83 18.41
N PHE A 11 15.99 18.05 17.59
CA PHE A 11 16.87 18.55 16.54
C PHE A 11 16.10 19.40 15.53
N MET A 12 15.02 18.87 14.96
CA MET A 12 14.23 19.57 13.94
C MET A 12 13.59 20.86 14.47
N GLN A 13 13.09 20.85 15.71
CA GLN A 13 12.57 22.05 16.35
C GLN A 13 13.66 23.09 16.58
N ALA A 14 14.85 22.69 17.03
CA ALA A 14 15.98 23.60 17.23
C ALA A 14 16.49 24.18 15.90
N LEU A 15 16.52 23.37 14.84
CA LEU A 15 16.87 23.80 13.50
C LEU A 15 15.90 24.87 12.98
N LEU A 16 14.60 24.55 12.95
CA LEU A 16 13.57 25.39 12.34
C LEU A 16 13.22 26.63 13.17
N SER A 17 13.62 26.68 14.44
CA SER A 17 13.50 27.88 15.28
C SER A 17 14.72 28.80 15.21
N GLY A 18 15.72 28.49 14.38
CA GLY A 18 16.94 29.30 14.25
C GLY A 18 17.88 29.20 15.45
N LYS A 19 17.72 28.18 16.31
CA LYS A 19 18.65 27.97 17.45
C LYS A 19 19.97 27.36 17.02
N LEU A 20 19.98 26.61 15.91
CA LEU A 20 21.18 25.93 15.41
C LEU A 20 21.88 26.71 14.30
N LEU A 21 21.16 27.55 13.56
CA LEU A 21 21.64 28.28 12.40
C LEU A 21 21.18 29.73 12.46
N GLY A 22 22.00 30.65 11.94
CA GLY A 22 21.58 32.03 11.71
C GLY A 22 20.46 32.10 10.65
N GLU A 23 19.73 33.22 10.66
CA GLU A 23 18.56 33.44 9.78
C GLU A 23 18.90 33.23 8.31
N ASP A 24 20.03 33.79 7.83
CA ASP A 24 20.47 33.65 6.44
C ASP A 24 20.73 32.18 6.04
N SER A 25 21.36 31.39 6.91
CA SER A 25 21.63 29.97 6.64
C SER A 25 20.36 29.14 6.67
N LEU A 26 19.43 29.43 7.58
CA LEU A 26 18.12 28.77 7.61
C LEU A 26 17.29 29.13 6.38
N ALA A 27 17.35 30.38 5.92
CA ALA A 27 16.71 30.82 4.68
C ALA A 27 17.27 30.07 3.46
N GLN A 28 18.60 29.88 3.40
CA GLN A 28 19.22 29.05 2.36
C GLN A 28 18.77 27.58 2.44
N MET A 29 18.66 26.99 3.63
CA MET A 29 18.11 25.63 3.77
C MET A 29 16.66 25.50 3.28
N LYS A 30 15.87 26.57 3.40
CA LYS A 30 14.46 26.63 2.97
C LYS A 30 14.27 27.18 1.55
N ALA A 31 15.35 27.38 0.79
CA ALA A 31 15.25 27.69 -0.63
C ALA A 31 14.88 26.40 -1.39
N PHE A 32 13.60 26.06 -1.40
CA PHE A 32 13.10 24.82 -1.97
C PHE A 32 13.07 24.86 -3.50
N HIS A 33 13.42 23.72 -4.10
CA HIS A 33 13.33 23.47 -5.53
C HIS A 33 12.56 22.18 -5.78
N LYS A 34 11.85 22.09 -6.91
CA LYS A 34 11.22 20.85 -7.33
C LYS A 34 12.30 19.85 -7.72
N CYS A 35 12.32 18.71 -7.04
CA CYS A 35 13.24 17.61 -7.31
C CYS A 35 12.46 16.32 -7.53
N GLU A 36 12.92 15.49 -8.46
CA GLU A 36 12.42 14.13 -8.62
C GLU A 36 13.20 13.21 -7.67
N LEU A 37 12.50 12.59 -6.72
CA LEU A 37 13.06 11.71 -5.71
C LEU A 37 12.17 10.49 -5.57
N LEU A 38 12.75 9.28 -5.67
CA LEU A 38 12.04 8.01 -5.53
C LEU A 38 10.75 7.92 -6.41
N GLY A 39 10.78 8.51 -7.61
CA GLY A 39 9.65 8.51 -8.54
C GLY A 39 8.54 9.53 -8.24
N GLY A 40 8.73 10.43 -7.27
CA GLY A 40 7.82 11.52 -6.97
C GLY A 40 8.50 12.90 -7.07
N ILE A 41 7.69 13.96 -7.21
CA ILE A 41 8.19 15.34 -7.14
C ILE A 41 8.06 15.85 -5.70
N VAL A 42 9.17 16.33 -5.13
CA VAL A 42 9.24 16.90 -3.78
C VAL A 42 9.85 18.30 -3.82
N ASP A 43 9.37 19.20 -2.95
CA ASP A 43 10.02 20.49 -2.69
C ASP A 43 11.21 20.26 -1.74
N TYR A 44 12.43 20.44 -2.25
CA TYR A 44 13.66 20.04 -1.57
C TYR A 44 14.65 21.20 -1.52
N GLY A 45 15.12 21.51 -0.31
CA GLY A 45 16.13 22.54 -0.02
C GLY A 45 17.47 21.91 0.37
N LEU A 46 18.27 22.56 1.22
CA LEU A 46 19.54 21.98 1.64
C LEU A 46 19.33 20.99 2.79
N GLY A 47 19.06 19.72 2.46
CA GLY A 47 18.85 18.65 3.44
C GLY A 47 17.52 18.76 4.21
N LEU A 48 16.54 19.45 3.63
CA LEU A 48 15.22 19.69 4.19
C LEU A 48 14.18 19.58 3.08
N MET A 49 13.09 18.86 3.34
CA MET A 49 11.93 18.75 2.47
C MET A 49 10.79 19.61 3.00
N GLU A 50 9.98 20.13 2.09
CA GLU A 50 8.67 20.73 2.38
C GLU A 50 7.55 19.81 1.91
N TYR A 51 6.61 19.54 2.82
CA TYR A 51 5.42 18.75 2.56
C TYR A 51 4.17 19.62 2.71
N GLY A 52 3.28 19.56 1.72
CA GLY A 52 1.94 20.12 1.86
C GLY A 52 1.08 19.23 2.76
N THR A 53 0.50 19.80 3.81
CA THR A 53 -0.40 19.08 4.74
C THR A 53 -1.66 19.88 4.98
N ALA A 54 -2.71 19.22 5.52
CA ALA A 54 -3.95 19.91 5.90
C ALA A 54 -3.74 21.00 6.98
N LEU A 55 -2.60 20.96 7.70
CA LEU A 55 -2.24 21.93 8.74
C LEU A 55 -1.37 23.10 8.22
N GLY A 56 -1.06 23.11 6.91
CA GLY A 56 -0.08 23.99 6.30
C GLY A 56 1.23 23.25 5.95
N PRO A 57 2.30 23.99 5.61
CA PRO A 57 3.58 23.39 5.25
C PRO A 57 4.23 22.71 6.45
N ALA A 58 4.66 21.46 6.26
CA ALA A 58 5.50 20.73 7.19
C ALA A 58 6.92 20.66 6.65
N TYR A 59 7.91 20.84 7.51
CA TYR A 59 9.33 20.77 7.15
C TYR A 59 10.00 19.60 7.83
N GLY A 60 10.73 18.80 7.07
CA GLY A 60 11.22 17.52 7.57
C GLY A 60 12.21 16.84 6.65
N HIS A 61 12.51 15.59 6.97
CA HIS A 61 13.27 14.73 6.09
C HIS A 61 13.00 13.25 6.42
N GLY A 62 12.93 12.43 5.37
CA GLY A 62 12.94 10.96 5.48
C GLY A 62 14.35 10.39 5.54
N GLY A 63 14.53 9.20 6.08
CA GLY A 63 15.80 8.50 6.07
C GLY A 63 15.54 7.03 5.78
N LEU A 64 16.12 6.54 4.69
CA LEU A 64 15.99 5.16 4.23
C LEU A 64 17.36 4.49 4.25
N ASN A 65 17.47 3.35 4.91
CA ASN A 65 18.65 2.50 4.90
C ASN A 65 18.24 1.03 5.04
N PHE A 66 19.14 0.08 4.79
CA PHE A 66 18.84 -1.34 4.84
C PHE A 66 18.25 -1.76 6.19
N GLY A 67 16.98 -2.15 6.19
CA GLY A 67 16.25 -2.56 7.37
C GLY A 67 15.85 -1.43 8.31
N TYR A 68 16.00 -0.16 7.94
CA TYR A 68 15.61 0.99 8.75
C TYR A 68 15.01 2.10 7.92
N GLU A 69 13.91 2.66 8.40
CA GLU A 69 13.32 3.85 7.85
C GLU A 69 12.89 4.79 8.96
N SER A 70 12.99 6.08 8.69
CA SER A 70 12.57 7.15 9.58
C SER A 70 11.98 8.31 8.80
N ASN A 71 11.05 9.02 9.40
CA ASN A 71 10.66 10.35 8.93
C ASN A 71 10.49 11.24 10.14
N THR A 72 10.95 12.48 10.03
CA THR A 72 10.67 13.51 11.04
C THR A 72 10.23 14.78 10.35
N MET A 73 9.14 15.36 10.81
CA MET A 73 8.58 16.61 10.31
C MET A 73 8.06 17.51 11.43
N VAL A 74 8.04 18.81 11.17
CA VAL A 74 7.53 19.85 12.07
C VAL A 74 6.59 20.73 11.27
N VAL A 75 5.44 21.09 11.85
CA VAL A 75 4.52 22.11 11.31
C VAL A 75 4.74 23.39 12.12
N PRO A 76 5.52 24.37 11.60
CA PRO A 76 5.82 25.59 12.36
C PRO A 76 4.56 26.38 12.69
N GLY A 77 4.58 27.12 13.80
CA GLY A 77 3.44 27.91 14.26
C GLY A 77 2.27 27.11 14.84
N LYS A 78 2.23 25.79 14.65
CA LYS A 78 1.22 24.89 15.26
C LYS A 78 1.73 24.12 16.47
N GLY A 79 3.05 24.12 16.70
CA GLY A 79 3.67 23.34 17.78
C GLY A 79 3.57 21.83 17.56
N ILE A 80 3.34 21.39 16.32
CA ILE A 80 3.18 19.98 15.97
C ILE A 80 4.51 19.46 15.41
N SER A 81 4.92 18.30 15.89
CA SER A 81 6.09 17.58 15.38
C SER A 81 5.78 16.09 15.40
N LEU A 82 6.14 15.40 14.33
CA LEU A 82 5.96 13.97 14.18
C LEU A 82 7.30 13.35 13.82
N SER A 83 7.65 12.28 14.53
CA SER A 83 8.79 11.45 14.19
C SER A 83 8.40 9.99 14.35
N HIS A 84 8.66 9.18 13.34
CA HIS A 84 8.53 7.73 13.43
C HIS A 84 9.79 7.07 12.89
N MET A 85 10.06 5.87 13.39
CA MET A 85 11.21 5.04 13.02
C MET A 85 10.76 3.59 13.05
N HIS A 86 11.07 2.82 12.02
CA HIS A 86 10.78 1.39 11.98
C HIS A 86 11.97 0.61 11.41
N ASN A 87 12.06 -0.65 11.83
CA ASN A 87 13.12 -1.59 11.47
C ASN A 87 12.65 -2.62 10.41
N LEU A 88 11.72 -2.20 9.55
CA LEU A 88 11.20 -3.02 8.46
C LEU A 88 11.09 -2.17 7.20
N LEU A 89 11.35 -2.81 6.07
CA LEU A 89 11.13 -2.31 4.72
C LEU A 89 10.18 -3.23 3.99
N PRO A 90 9.59 -2.79 2.86
CA PRO A 90 9.68 -1.43 2.28
C PRO A 90 8.57 -0.40 2.67
N GLU A 91 8.79 0.85 2.23
CA GLU A 91 8.25 2.18 2.60
C GLU A 91 6.75 2.41 2.38
N GLN A 92 6.01 2.74 3.45
CA GLN A 92 4.68 3.40 3.42
C GLN A 92 4.50 4.43 4.56
N SER A 93 5.62 4.99 5.02
CA SER A 93 5.66 5.94 6.14
C SER A 93 4.86 7.22 5.92
N TRP A 94 4.82 7.72 4.67
CA TRP A 94 4.10 8.93 4.36
C TRP A 94 2.60 8.81 4.68
N ALA A 95 1.99 7.67 4.37
CA ALA A 95 0.57 7.45 4.65
C ALA A 95 0.27 7.38 6.16
N LEU A 96 1.23 6.90 6.97
CA LEU A 96 1.16 6.99 8.44
C LEU A 96 1.22 8.44 8.89
N ALA A 97 2.20 9.20 8.38
CA ALA A 97 2.39 10.59 8.75
C ALA A 97 1.19 11.46 8.35
N ALA A 98 0.75 11.34 7.10
CA ALA A 98 -0.45 12.01 6.60
C ALA A 98 -1.68 11.65 7.45
N GLY A 99 -1.89 10.36 7.75
CA GLY A 99 -3.01 9.93 8.61
C GLY A 99 -2.94 10.51 10.03
N ALA A 100 -1.76 10.59 10.63
CA ALA A 100 -1.59 11.23 11.94
C ALA A 100 -1.88 12.74 11.89
N LEU A 101 -1.43 13.44 10.84
CA LEU A 101 -1.71 14.86 10.64
C LEU A 101 -3.19 15.14 10.34
N ASP A 102 -3.86 14.28 9.57
CA ASP A 102 -5.30 14.34 9.32
C ASP A 102 -6.08 14.28 10.65
N LEU A 103 -5.72 13.35 11.53
CA LEU A 103 -6.33 13.21 12.86
C LEU A 103 -6.11 14.45 13.73
N LEU A 104 -4.91 15.03 13.70
CA LEU A 104 -4.62 16.28 14.42
C LEU A 104 -5.40 17.47 13.85
N SER A 105 -5.65 17.49 12.54
CA SER A 105 -6.41 18.54 11.85
C SER A 105 -7.90 18.49 12.15
N ALA A 106 -8.45 17.28 12.21
CA ALA A 106 -9.86 17.04 12.51
C ALA A 106 -10.22 17.38 13.97
N GLY A 107 -9.22 17.46 14.86
CA GLY A 107 -9.41 17.55 16.30
C GLY A 107 -9.71 16.19 16.92
N PRO A 108 -9.72 16.09 18.26
CA PRO A 108 -10.08 14.85 18.93
C PRO A 108 -11.52 14.49 18.54
N PRO A 109 -11.79 13.25 18.12
CA PRO A 109 -13.15 12.85 17.85
C PRO A 109 -13.96 12.87 19.16
N GLU A 110 -15.24 13.21 19.09
CA GLU A 110 -16.14 13.19 20.27
C GLU A 110 -16.20 11.80 20.92
N THR A 111 -16.02 10.76 20.10
CA THR A 111 -15.91 9.37 20.54
C THR A 111 -14.68 8.73 19.88
N THR A 112 -13.90 7.99 20.68
CA THR A 112 -12.86 7.12 20.12
C THR A 112 -13.55 5.95 19.45
N ALA A 113 -13.51 5.91 18.12
CA ALA A 113 -13.91 4.71 17.40
C ALA A 113 -13.08 3.53 17.93
N PRO A 114 -13.68 2.36 18.18
CA PRO A 114 -12.93 1.19 18.61
C PRO A 114 -11.82 0.89 17.59
N ALA A 115 -10.70 0.35 18.08
CA ALA A 115 -9.64 -0.10 17.21
C ALA A 115 -10.24 -1.11 16.21
N CYS A 116 -10.03 -0.86 14.92
CA CYS A 116 -10.39 -1.79 13.87
C CYS A 116 -9.44 -2.98 13.95
N VAL A 117 -9.93 -4.06 14.54
CA VAL A 117 -9.20 -5.31 14.73
C VAL A 117 -10.11 -6.43 14.20
N PRO A 118 -9.65 -7.23 13.22
CA PRO A 118 -10.42 -8.40 12.82
C PRO A 118 -10.48 -9.41 13.99
N PRO A 119 -11.44 -10.35 13.99
CA PRO A 119 -11.51 -11.38 15.03
C PRO A 119 -10.18 -12.13 15.21
N GLU A 120 -9.96 -12.67 16.41
CA GLU A 120 -8.83 -13.56 16.66
C GLU A 120 -8.85 -14.74 15.68
N GLY A 121 -7.68 -15.10 15.15
CA GLY A 121 -7.54 -16.13 14.12
C GLY A 121 -8.17 -15.76 12.76
N PHE A 122 -8.49 -14.49 12.50
CA PHE A 122 -9.01 -14.07 11.19
C PHE A 122 -8.05 -14.39 10.04
N LEU A 123 -6.75 -14.23 10.30
CA LEU A 123 -5.70 -14.34 9.29
C LEU A 123 -5.01 -15.71 9.27
N ASP A 124 -5.29 -16.59 10.23
CA ASP A 124 -4.58 -17.88 10.36
C ASP A 124 -4.83 -18.83 9.17
N GLY A 125 -5.84 -18.53 8.35
CA GLY A 125 -6.27 -19.39 7.25
C GLY A 125 -6.90 -20.70 7.74
N ASP A 126 -6.99 -21.69 6.86
CA ASP A 126 -7.45 -23.05 7.15
C ASP A 126 -6.26 -24.02 7.38
N GLY A 127 -5.05 -23.49 7.58
CA GLY A 127 -3.80 -24.24 7.65
C GLY A 127 -3.18 -24.55 6.28
N GLY A 128 -3.84 -24.18 5.17
CA GLY A 128 -3.30 -24.28 3.82
C GLY A 128 -2.64 -22.98 3.32
N PRO A 129 -2.12 -22.99 2.08
CA PRO A 129 -1.63 -21.78 1.43
C PRO A 129 -2.72 -20.72 1.32
N HIS A 130 -2.42 -19.50 1.74
CA HIS A 130 -3.39 -18.40 1.70
C HIS A 130 -2.70 -17.04 1.62
N LEU A 131 -3.46 -16.05 1.17
CA LEU A 131 -3.09 -14.64 1.17
C LEU A 131 -3.62 -13.98 2.43
N GLU A 132 -2.72 -13.55 3.31
CA GLU A 132 -3.00 -12.54 4.32
C GLU A 132 -2.86 -11.15 3.70
N PHE A 133 -3.93 -10.37 3.67
CA PHE A 133 -3.91 -9.03 3.10
C PHE A 133 -4.37 -8.01 4.13
N ARG A 134 -3.49 -7.09 4.56
CA ARG A 134 -3.82 -5.99 5.48
C ARG A 134 -3.53 -4.64 4.82
N TYR A 135 -4.58 -3.90 4.48
CA TYR A 135 -4.50 -2.60 3.83
C TYR A 135 -5.17 -1.50 4.64
N SER A 136 -4.62 -0.30 4.60
CA SER A 136 -5.14 0.92 5.19
C SER A 136 -4.70 2.11 4.34
N GLY A 137 -5.57 2.66 3.50
CA GLY A 137 -5.17 3.73 2.58
C GLY A 137 -6.35 4.52 2.04
N VAL A 138 -6.05 5.59 1.32
CA VAL A 138 -7.07 6.36 0.59
C VAL A 138 -7.37 5.66 -0.72
N VAL A 139 -8.64 5.63 -1.10
CA VAL A 139 -9.08 5.10 -2.40
C VAL A 139 -8.90 6.18 -3.46
N SER A 140 -8.09 5.89 -4.47
CA SER A 140 -7.86 6.76 -5.63
C SER A 140 -8.82 6.45 -6.77
N ALA A 141 -8.97 7.40 -7.69
CA ALA A 141 -9.60 7.11 -8.97
C ALA A 141 -8.64 6.26 -9.84
N ASP A 142 -9.20 5.42 -10.70
CA ASP A 142 -8.41 4.63 -11.66
C ASP A 142 -7.70 5.49 -12.73
N THR A 143 -8.13 6.74 -12.89
CA THR A 143 -7.52 7.74 -13.75
C THR A 143 -6.43 8.57 -13.08
N ASP A 144 -6.18 8.39 -11.78
CA ASP A 144 -5.16 9.16 -11.08
C ASP A 144 -3.77 8.76 -11.59
N PRO A 145 -2.97 9.71 -12.11
CA PRO A 145 -1.63 9.39 -12.64
C PRO A 145 -0.65 8.97 -11.54
N LEU A 146 -0.92 9.39 -10.30
CA LEU A 146 -0.19 9.02 -9.09
C LEU A 146 -1.22 8.71 -8.00
N PRO A 147 -1.70 7.46 -7.93
CA PRO A 147 -2.63 7.04 -6.91
C PRO A 147 -2.10 7.33 -5.51
N ALA A 148 -2.98 7.67 -4.58
CA ALA A 148 -2.60 7.87 -3.19
C ALA A 148 -1.96 6.57 -2.65
N PRO A 149 -0.76 6.64 -2.06
CA PRO A 149 -0.14 5.46 -1.48
C PRO A 149 -1.00 4.97 -0.31
N GLY A 150 -1.24 3.67 -0.27
CA GLY A 150 -1.79 3.01 0.89
C GLY A 150 -0.75 2.82 1.99
N MET A 151 -1.21 2.36 3.15
CA MET A 151 -0.42 1.58 4.11
C MET A 151 -0.81 0.11 3.99
N VAL A 152 0.17 -0.75 3.83
CA VAL A 152 0.07 -2.19 3.85
C VAL A 152 0.86 -2.59 5.06
N HIS A 153 0.15 -2.90 6.13
CA HIS A 153 0.77 -3.22 7.41
C HIS A 153 1.44 -4.59 7.39
N ALA A 154 0.89 -5.52 6.60
CA ALA A 154 1.48 -6.79 6.23
C ALA A 154 0.62 -7.36 5.08
N VAL A 155 1.24 -7.70 3.95
CA VAL A 155 0.63 -8.62 2.99
C VAL A 155 1.58 -9.78 2.86
N ALA A 156 1.13 -10.97 3.20
CA ALA A 156 1.94 -12.16 3.11
C ALA A 156 1.18 -13.24 2.36
N ALA A 157 1.91 -14.01 1.56
CA ALA A 157 1.41 -15.30 1.12
C ALA A 157 2.09 -16.39 1.94
N PHE A 158 1.29 -17.28 2.50
CA PHE A 158 1.76 -18.56 2.99
C PHE A 158 1.72 -19.52 1.82
N VAL A 159 2.88 -19.98 1.39
CA VAL A 159 3.03 -20.96 0.31
C VAL A 159 3.98 -22.03 0.83
N GLU A 160 3.53 -23.29 0.87
CA GLU A 160 4.36 -24.42 1.31
C GLU A 160 5.09 -24.15 2.64
N ASP A 161 4.33 -23.74 3.66
CA ASP A 161 4.80 -23.38 5.02
C ASP A 161 5.73 -22.15 5.12
N SER A 162 5.98 -21.46 4.01
CA SER A 162 6.84 -20.27 3.98
C SER A 162 6.01 -18.99 3.96
N HIS A 163 6.30 -18.08 4.89
CA HIS A 163 5.73 -16.73 4.92
C HIS A 163 6.51 -15.82 3.96
N VAL A 164 5.93 -15.54 2.79
CA VAL A 164 6.53 -14.66 1.79
C VAL A 164 5.97 -13.25 1.99
N PRO A 165 6.76 -12.26 2.44
CA PRO A 165 6.31 -10.87 2.52
C PRO A 165 6.12 -10.32 1.10
N LEU A 166 4.90 -9.89 0.78
CA LEU A 166 4.50 -9.33 -0.52
C LEU A 166 4.30 -7.81 -0.47
N TYR A 167 4.84 -7.15 0.54
CA TYR A 167 4.61 -5.73 0.79
C TYR A 167 5.82 -4.86 0.53
N GLY A 168 5.52 -3.58 0.37
CA GLY A 168 6.31 -2.44 0.81
C GLY A 168 6.98 -1.58 -0.27
N LEU A 169 7.03 -1.98 -1.54
CA LEU A 169 7.51 -1.05 -2.57
C LEU A 169 6.42 -0.07 -2.96
N ALA A 170 5.20 -0.58 -3.08
CA ALA A 170 4.03 0.24 -3.33
C ALA A 170 2.79 -0.45 -2.78
N SER A 171 1.80 0.34 -2.41
CA SER A 171 0.43 -0.13 -2.30
C SER A 171 -0.55 0.94 -2.70
N THR A 172 -1.67 0.51 -3.27
CA THR A 172 -2.72 1.40 -3.75
C THR A 172 -4.09 0.76 -3.55
N ALA A 173 -5.12 1.59 -3.51
CA ALA A 173 -6.51 1.17 -3.69
C ALA A 173 -7.12 2.02 -4.80
N LEU A 174 -7.59 1.37 -5.87
CA LEU A 174 -8.14 2.04 -7.04
C LEU A 174 -9.62 1.72 -7.18
N LEU A 175 -10.48 2.75 -7.20
CA LEU A 175 -11.89 2.57 -7.52
C LEU A 175 -12.04 2.42 -9.04
N LYS A 176 -12.35 1.21 -9.50
CA LYS A 176 -12.60 0.91 -10.91
C LYS A 176 -14.10 0.78 -11.18
N LYS A 177 -14.54 1.44 -12.25
CA LYS A 177 -15.93 1.36 -12.73
C LYS A 177 -15.97 0.62 -14.05
N SER A 178 -16.85 -0.36 -14.14
CA SER A 178 -17.18 -1.07 -15.38
C SER A 178 -18.67 -0.93 -15.68
N ALA A 179 -19.11 -1.39 -16.85
CA ALA A 179 -20.53 -1.39 -17.22
C ALA A 179 -21.40 -2.22 -16.25
N PHE A 180 -20.81 -3.20 -15.57
CA PHE A 180 -21.55 -4.17 -14.75
C PHE A 180 -21.37 -3.96 -13.24
N GLN A 181 -20.27 -3.34 -12.82
CA GLN A 181 -19.94 -3.22 -11.41
C GLN A 181 -18.91 -2.13 -11.12
N THR A 182 -18.95 -1.65 -9.87
CA THR A 182 -17.90 -0.84 -9.26
C THR A 182 -17.14 -1.69 -8.26
N ARG A 183 -15.81 -1.68 -8.34
CA ARG A 183 -14.94 -2.43 -7.43
C ARG A 183 -13.77 -1.57 -6.96
N VAL A 184 -13.15 -1.98 -5.88
CA VAL A 184 -11.89 -1.42 -5.40
C VAL A 184 -10.81 -2.46 -5.61
N ASP A 185 -9.79 -2.12 -6.38
CA ASP A 185 -8.60 -2.94 -6.61
C ASP A 185 -7.53 -2.50 -5.62
N PHE A 186 -7.29 -3.33 -4.61
CA PHE A 186 -6.19 -3.19 -3.66
C PHE A 186 -4.99 -3.92 -4.20
N GLN A 187 -3.87 -3.22 -4.35
CA GLN A 187 -2.66 -3.79 -4.90
C GLN A 187 -1.48 -3.48 -4.00
N THR A 188 -0.54 -4.41 -3.91
CA THR A 188 0.75 -4.17 -3.31
C THR A 188 1.83 -4.84 -4.13
N VAL A 189 3.01 -4.22 -4.15
CA VAL A 189 4.22 -4.76 -4.78
C VAL A 189 5.30 -4.80 -3.70
N GLY A 190 6.03 -5.91 -3.65
CA GLY A 190 7.15 -6.14 -2.75
C GLY A 190 8.31 -6.85 -3.46
N PRO A 191 9.44 -7.03 -2.77
CA PRO A 191 10.57 -7.78 -3.31
C PRO A 191 10.22 -9.26 -3.48
N GLY A 192 10.70 -9.86 -4.56
CA GLY A 192 10.63 -11.30 -4.82
C GLY A 192 11.88 -12.03 -4.35
N ALA A 193 11.72 -13.31 -4.00
CA ALA A 193 12.85 -14.19 -3.66
C ALA A 193 13.59 -14.72 -4.90
N ASP A 194 12.97 -14.60 -6.06
CA ASP A 194 13.46 -15.14 -7.34
C ASP A 194 14.27 -14.05 -8.08
N PRO A 195 15.56 -14.27 -8.38
CA PRO A 195 16.36 -13.27 -9.09
C PRO A 195 15.84 -12.92 -10.48
N GLU A 196 15.13 -13.84 -11.15
CA GLU A 196 14.48 -13.57 -12.44
C GLU A 196 13.24 -12.69 -12.27
N TYR A 197 12.55 -12.83 -11.14
CA TYR A 197 11.36 -12.08 -10.79
C TYR A 197 11.61 -11.29 -9.51
N PRO A 198 12.39 -10.18 -9.59
CA PRO A 198 12.84 -9.45 -8.42
C PRO A 198 11.69 -8.79 -7.65
N LEU A 199 10.49 -8.78 -8.23
CA LEU A 199 9.28 -8.24 -7.65
C LEU A 199 8.18 -9.29 -7.61
N VAL A 200 7.35 -9.23 -6.56
CA VAL A 200 6.08 -9.97 -6.47
C VAL A 200 5.00 -8.96 -6.12
N ALA A 201 3.81 -9.12 -6.70
CA ALA A 201 2.65 -8.34 -6.33
C ALA A 201 1.53 -9.24 -5.81
N ALA A 202 0.76 -8.69 -4.88
CA ALA A 202 -0.50 -9.24 -4.43
C ALA A 202 -1.62 -8.27 -4.78
N SER A 203 -2.75 -8.80 -5.23
CA SER A 203 -3.95 -8.02 -5.49
C SER A 203 -5.14 -8.65 -4.76
N VAL A 204 -6.00 -7.80 -4.20
CA VAL A 204 -7.36 -8.16 -3.79
C VAL A 204 -8.28 -7.13 -4.43
N SER A 205 -9.25 -7.58 -5.22
CA SER A 205 -10.28 -6.74 -5.81
C SER A 205 -11.63 -7.18 -5.28
N ALA A 206 -12.40 -6.25 -4.73
CA ALA A 206 -13.72 -6.53 -4.19
C ALA A 206 -14.74 -5.50 -4.67
N THR A 207 -15.96 -5.94 -4.98
CA THR A 207 -17.05 -5.01 -5.33
C THR A 207 -17.37 -4.07 -4.17
N THR A 208 -17.83 -2.86 -4.46
CA THR A 208 -18.23 -1.92 -3.40
C THR A 208 -19.44 -2.40 -2.60
N ALA A 209 -20.23 -3.32 -3.17
CA ALA A 209 -21.32 -3.99 -2.47
C ALA A 209 -20.79 -4.98 -1.42
N LEU A 210 -19.79 -5.80 -1.79
CA LEU A 210 -19.13 -6.70 -0.84
C LEU A 210 -18.40 -5.93 0.26
N LEU A 211 -17.80 -4.79 -0.11
CA LEU A 211 -17.17 -3.88 0.84
C LEU A 211 -18.17 -3.01 1.61
N ALA A 212 -19.49 -3.17 1.49
CA ALA A 212 -20.43 -2.30 2.20
C ALA A 212 -20.62 -2.67 3.69
N SER A 213 -20.27 -3.90 4.07
CA SER A 213 -20.37 -4.41 5.46
C SER A 213 -19.21 -3.91 6.30
N ASP A 214 -19.52 -3.05 7.27
CA ASP A 214 -18.51 -2.49 8.18
C ASP A 214 -18.38 -3.33 9.44
N GLY A 215 -17.15 -3.60 9.87
CA GLY A 215 -16.84 -4.31 11.12
C GLY A 215 -17.41 -5.73 11.19
N THR A 216 -17.78 -6.30 10.04
CA THR A 216 -18.38 -7.64 9.94
C THR A 216 -17.39 -8.59 9.30
N ASP A 217 -17.12 -9.69 9.98
CA ASP A 217 -16.39 -10.82 9.40
C ASP A 217 -17.27 -11.48 8.34
N THR A 218 -16.95 -11.22 7.08
CA THR A 218 -17.69 -11.71 5.93
C THR A 218 -17.00 -12.95 5.41
N GLU A 219 -17.58 -14.11 5.68
CA GLU A 219 -17.18 -15.37 5.05
C GLU A 219 -17.59 -15.36 3.57
N LEU A 220 -16.70 -15.82 2.71
CA LEU A 220 -16.81 -15.77 1.26
C LEU A 220 -16.83 -17.20 0.72
N ASP A 221 -17.95 -17.62 0.16
CA ASP A 221 -18.02 -18.85 -0.62
C ASP A 221 -17.40 -18.62 -2.01
N LEU A 222 -16.10 -18.92 -2.11
CA LEU A 222 -15.32 -18.72 -3.35
C LEU A 222 -15.76 -19.65 -4.48
N ALA A 223 -16.52 -20.72 -4.19
CA ALA A 223 -16.99 -21.67 -5.19
C ALA A 223 -18.18 -21.12 -5.98
N THR A 224 -19.04 -20.36 -5.31
CA THR A 224 -20.28 -19.82 -5.91
C THR A 224 -20.18 -18.34 -6.25
N MET A 225 -19.20 -17.64 -5.68
CA MET A 225 -18.97 -16.23 -5.95
C MET A 225 -18.41 -16.02 -7.38
N PRO A 226 -19.02 -15.12 -8.19
CA PRO A 226 -18.42 -14.76 -9.47
C PRO A 226 -17.00 -14.22 -9.27
N ALA A 227 -16.04 -14.65 -10.08
CA ALA A 227 -14.64 -14.19 -10.00
C ALA A 227 -14.48 -12.65 -10.14
N TYR A 228 -15.50 -11.98 -10.68
CA TYR A 228 -15.55 -10.53 -10.78
C TYR A 228 -15.99 -9.83 -9.47
N THR A 229 -16.63 -10.56 -8.55
CA THR A 229 -17.10 -10.05 -7.25
C THR A 229 -15.96 -9.94 -6.24
N LEU A 230 -15.13 -10.99 -6.19
CA LEU A 230 -13.87 -11.02 -5.46
C LEU A 230 -12.81 -11.67 -6.36
N PHE A 231 -11.69 -10.98 -6.52
CA PHE A 231 -10.49 -11.51 -7.15
C PHE A 231 -9.33 -11.35 -6.17
N ALA A 232 -8.54 -12.40 -5.98
CA ALA A 232 -7.28 -12.30 -5.27
C ALA A 232 -6.21 -13.05 -6.05
N ALA A 233 -5.01 -12.51 -6.11
CA ALA A 233 -3.93 -13.16 -6.82
C ALA A 233 -2.57 -12.75 -6.30
N THR A 234 -1.60 -13.64 -6.45
CA THR A 234 -0.18 -13.30 -6.42
C THR A 234 0.40 -13.42 -7.82
N VAL A 235 1.26 -12.46 -8.19
CA VAL A 235 1.96 -12.46 -9.47
C VAL A 235 3.44 -12.20 -9.24
N LYS A 236 4.29 -12.94 -9.95
CA LYS A 236 5.72 -12.60 -10.09
C LYS A 236 5.88 -11.59 -11.21
N ILE A 237 6.77 -10.61 -11.02
CA ILE A 237 7.03 -9.53 -11.98
C ILE A 237 8.52 -9.53 -12.31
N ARG A 238 8.83 -9.66 -13.60
CA ARG A 238 10.19 -9.48 -14.14
C ARG A 238 10.39 -8.01 -14.45
N ILE A 239 11.57 -7.52 -14.12
CA ILE A 239 12.03 -6.19 -14.50
C ILE A 239 13.13 -6.36 -15.54
N ASP A 240 12.97 -5.72 -16.70
CA ASP A 240 14.02 -5.64 -17.70
C ASP A 240 15.22 -4.88 -17.11
N PRO A 241 16.42 -5.49 -17.06
CA PRO A 241 17.58 -4.89 -16.40
C PRO A 241 18.14 -3.66 -17.13
N VAL A 242 17.80 -3.48 -18.41
CA VAL A 242 18.23 -2.34 -19.25
C VAL A 242 17.28 -1.17 -19.07
N THR A 243 15.97 -1.41 -19.12
CA THR A 243 14.95 -0.34 -19.06
C THR A 243 14.45 -0.05 -17.66
N SER A 244 14.70 -0.95 -16.70
CA SER A 244 14.11 -0.93 -15.35
C SER A 244 12.59 -0.91 -15.34
N LYS A 245 11.95 -1.40 -16.42
CA LYS A 245 10.48 -1.51 -16.53
C LYS A 245 10.04 -2.95 -16.35
N ALA A 246 8.84 -3.12 -15.81
CA ALA A 246 8.19 -4.43 -15.80
C ALA A 246 7.91 -4.86 -17.24
N ASP A 247 8.41 -6.02 -17.63
CA ASP A 247 8.28 -6.54 -19.00
C ASP A 247 7.57 -7.90 -19.05
N ARG A 248 7.41 -8.56 -17.90
CA ARG A 248 6.63 -9.79 -17.74
C ARG A 248 5.98 -9.83 -16.38
N PHE A 249 4.74 -10.31 -16.32
CA PHE A 249 4.14 -10.79 -15.08
C PHE A 249 3.46 -12.13 -15.28
N CYS A 250 3.53 -12.99 -14.27
CA CYS A 250 2.94 -14.32 -14.28
C CYS A 250 2.18 -14.59 -12.99
N PHE A 251 0.98 -15.14 -13.10
CA PHE A 251 0.20 -15.62 -11.96
C PHE A 251 0.92 -16.78 -11.26
N THR A 252 1.08 -16.65 -9.95
CA THR A 252 1.69 -17.69 -9.10
C THR A 252 0.75 -18.23 -8.04
N GLY A 253 -0.38 -17.55 -7.81
CA GLY A 253 -1.41 -17.99 -6.90
C GLY A 253 -2.74 -17.33 -7.23
N VAL A 254 -3.80 -18.12 -7.22
CA VAL A 254 -5.20 -17.68 -7.43
C VAL A 254 -6.07 -18.26 -6.32
N PRO A 255 -7.31 -17.78 -6.11
CA PRO A 255 -8.14 -18.25 -5.02
C PRO A 255 -8.48 -19.73 -5.19
N GLN A 256 -8.37 -20.51 -4.11
CA GLN A 256 -8.79 -21.90 -4.10
C GLN A 256 -10.31 -21.97 -3.95
N ALA A 257 -11.00 -22.24 -5.06
CA ALA A 257 -12.47 -22.16 -5.12
C ALA A 257 -13.21 -23.00 -4.05
N GLN A 258 -12.62 -24.12 -3.60
CA GLN A 258 -13.27 -25.02 -2.63
C GLN A 258 -13.05 -24.64 -1.16
N SER A 259 -12.25 -23.61 -0.87
CA SER A 259 -11.98 -23.15 0.49
C SER A 259 -12.63 -21.77 0.71
N PRO A 260 -13.21 -21.51 1.89
CA PRO A 260 -13.84 -20.23 2.16
C PRO A 260 -12.80 -19.12 2.32
N GLY A 261 -13.04 -17.98 1.69
CA GLY A 261 -12.29 -16.75 1.94
C GLY A 261 -12.93 -15.96 3.08
N ARG A 262 -12.21 -14.98 3.61
CA ARG A 262 -12.73 -14.05 4.63
C ARG A 262 -12.35 -12.62 4.28
N LEU A 263 -13.31 -11.71 4.47
CA LEU A 263 -13.12 -10.27 4.28
C LEU A 263 -13.61 -9.54 5.53
N PHE A 264 -12.80 -8.61 6.03
CA PHE A 264 -13.17 -7.74 7.13
C PHE A 264 -12.77 -6.32 6.79
N ARG A 265 -13.76 -5.46 6.55
CA ARG A 265 -13.55 -4.04 6.28
C ARG A 265 -13.84 -3.23 7.52
N CYS A 266 -13.05 -2.18 7.73
CA CYS A 266 -13.45 -1.07 8.57
C CYS A 266 -13.44 0.24 7.81
N GLY A 267 -14.38 1.11 8.18
CA GLY A 267 -14.52 2.46 7.70
C GLY A 267 -15.28 3.30 8.71
N THR A 268 -15.30 4.61 8.47
CA THR A 268 -16.07 5.55 9.29
C THR A 268 -17.51 5.73 8.80
N SER A 269 -17.86 5.09 7.68
CA SER A 269 -19.18 5.18 7.05
C SER A 269 -19.64 3.82 6.55
N ALA A 270 -20.83 3.40 6.98
CA ALA A 270 -21.57 2.34 6.33
C ALA A 270 -21.89 2.77 4.89
N GLY A 271 -21.81 1.84 3.94
CA GLY A 271 -22.17 2.10 2.54
C GLY A 271 -21.03 1.97 1.54
N LYS A 272 -21.26 2.54 0.34
CA LYS A 272 -20.39 2.39 -0.83
C LYS A 272 -19.04 3.05 -0.59
N VAL A 273 -17.99 2.39 -1.08
CA VAL A 273 -16.64 2.95 -1.08
C VAL A 273 -16.49 4.00 -2.17
N GLU A 274 -15.97 5.18 -1.83
CA GLU A 274 -15.81 6.33 -2.74
C GLU A 274 -14.35 6.79 -2.87
N VAL A 275 -14.04 7.51 -3.95
CA VAL A 275 -12.72 8.16 -4.12
C VAL A 275 -12.49 9.17 -3.00
N GLY A 276 -11.28 9.21 -2.47
CA GLY A 276 -10.90 10.04 -1.32
C GLY A 276 -11.24 9.42 0.03
N GLN A 277 -12.04 8.35 0.07
CA GLN A 277 -12.34 7.66 1.31
C GLN A 277 -11.13 6.86 1.79
N ARG A 278 -10.82 6.94 3.09
CA ARG A 278 -9.86 6.04 3.73
C ARG A 278 -10.55 4.72 4.07
N VAL A 279 -9.95 3.62 3.64
CA VAL A 279 -10.46 2.27 3.87
C VAL A 279 -9.42 1.43 4.60
N LYS A 280 -9.88 0.59 5.53
CA LYS A 280 -9.07 -0.47 6.12
C LYS A 280 -9.65 -1.81 5.71
N LEU A 281 -8.84 -2.68 5.14
CA LEU A 281 -9.23 -3.98 4.65
C LEU A 281 -8.32 -5.06 5.24
N PHE A 282 -8.94 -6.10 5.76
CA PHE A 282 -8.30 -7.36 6.09
C PHE A 282 -8.92 -8.43 5.19
N ALA A 283 -8.10 -9.26 4.57
CA ALA A 283 -8.55 -10.43 3.83
C ALA A 283 -7.68 -11.63 4.19
N SER A 284 -8.32 -12.79 4.32
CA SER A 284 -7.66 -14.09 4.32
C SER A 284 -8.26 -14.89 3.17
N VAL A 285 -7.50 -15.11 2.10
CA VAL A 285 -8.00 -15.78 0.90
C VAL A 285 -7.15 -17.01 0.63
N PRO A 286 -7.70 -18.23 0.78
CA PRO A 286 -7.01 -19.47 0.40
C PRO A 286 -6.53 -19.38 -1.04
N LEU A 287 -5.27 -19.75 -1.28
CA LEU A 287 -4.66 -19.71 -2.59
C LEU A 287 -4.24 -21.11 -3.04
N THR A 288 -4.30 -21.35 -4.35
CA THR A 288 -3.66 -22.50 -4.99
C THR A 288 -2.56 -22.03 -5.94
N SER A 289 -1.43 -22.74 -5.92
CA SER A 289 -0.31 -22.59 -6.85
C SER A 289 -0.32 -23.65 -7.97
N ASP A 290 -1.36 -24.50 -8.03
CA ASP A 290 -1.51 -25.51 -9.09
C ASP A 290 -1.65 -24.81 -10.47
N PRO A 291 -0.73 -25.06 -11.42
CA PRO A 291 -0.75 -24.41 -12.73
C PRO A 291 -2.06 -24.62 -13.51
N LEU A 292 -2.72 -25.77 -13.37
CA LEU A 292 -4.00 -26.03 -14.04
C LEU A 292 -5.12 -25.18 -13.43
N ALA A 293 -5.21 -25.15 -12.10
CA ALA A 293 -6.17 -24.29 -11.41
C ALA A 293 -5.94 -22.80 -11.71
N ILE A 294 -4.68 -22.35 -11.80
CA ILE A 294 -4.33 -20.99 -12.23
C ILE A 294 -4.84 -20.73 -13.65
N ALA A 295 -4.54 -21.61 -14.60
CA ALA A 295 -4.96 -21.47 -16.00
C ALA A 295 -6.48 -21.40 -16.15
N ASP A 296 -7.21 -22.30 -15.48
CA ASP A 296 -8.67 -22.32 -15.48
C ASP A 296 -9.25 -21.04 -14.88
N TYR A 297 -8.71 -20.58 -13.76
CA TYR A 297 -9.19 -19.37 -13.08
C TYR A 297 -8.99 -18.12 -13.94
N VAL A 298 -7.81 -17.95 -14.56
CA VAL A 298 -7.53 -16.76 -15.39
C VAL A 298 -8.28 -16.81 -16.73
N ASP A 299 -8.58 -17.98 -17.29
CA ASP A 299 -9.41 -18.08 -18.50
C ASP A 299 -10.85 -17.58 -18.27
N VAL A 300 -11.43 -17.85 -17.09
CA VAL A 300 -12.74 -17.29 -16.70
C VAL A 300 -12.73 -15.75 -16.73
N LEU A 301 -11.59 -15.16 -16.38
CA LEU A 301 -11.35 -13.72 -16.41
C LEU A 301 -10.89 -13.20 -17.77
N LYS A 302 -10.74 -14.07 -18.77
CA LYS A 302 -10.19 -13.77 -20.10
C LYS A 302 -8.79 -13.13 -20.02
N MET A 303 -7.99 -13.63 -19.10
CA MET A 303 -6.60 -13.27 -18.89
C MET A 303 -5.70 -14.46 -19.22
N ALA A 304 -4.42 -14.21 -19.53
CA ALA A 304 -3.42 -15.25 -19.66
C ALA A 304 -2.65 -15.46 -18.36
N VAL A 305 -2.10 -16.66 -18.18
CA VAL A 305 -1.26 -17.01 -17.01
C VAL A 305 -0.03 -16.10 -16.95
N CYS A 306 0.58 -15.81 -18.10
CA CYS A 306 1.69 -14.89 -18.22
C CYS A 306 1.42 -13.87 -19.32
N MET A 307 1.73 -12.61 -19.02
CA MET A 307 1.67 -11.49 -19.95
C MET A 307 3.05 -10.87 -20.08
N CYS A 308 3.45 -10.53 -21.30
CA CYS A 308 4.74 -9.95 -21.65
C CYS A 308 4.56 -8.68 -22.49
N ILE A 309 5.42 -7.68 -22.26
CA ILE A 309 5.55 -6.53 -23.14
C ILE A 309 6.15 -7.01 -24.47
N GLN A 310 5.46 -6.69 -25.57
CA GLN A 310 5.90 -6.93 -26.94
C GLN A 310 6.77 -5.76 -27.43
N ASP A 311 7.46 -5.93 -28.56
CA ASP A 311 8.32 -4.89 -29.16
C ASP A 311 7.61 -3.55 -29.41
N ASN A 312 6.29 -3.57 -29.60
CA ASN A 312 5.46 -2.38 -29.79
C ASN A 312 5.02 -1.70 -28.46
N GLY A 313 5.51 -2.18 -27.31
CA GLY A 313 5.17 -1.69 -25.98
C GLY A 313 3.81 -2.17 -25.43
N THR A 314 3.10 -3.03 -26.16
CA THR A 314 1.80 -3.58 -25.73
C THR A 314 1.97 -4.86 -24.92
N TRP A 315 1.08 -5.09 -23.96
CA TRP A 315 1.03 -6.36 -23.22
C TRP A 315 0.26 -7.41 -24.02
N ALA A 316 0.85 -8.59 -24.21
CA ALA A 316 0.21 -9.75 -24.82
C ALA A 316 0.62 -11.05 -24.11
N VAL A 317 0.00 -12.17 -24.48
CA VAL A 317 0.38 -13.50 -23.97
C VAL A 317 1.86 -13.75 -24.28
N CYS A 318 2.63 -14.20 -23.29
CA CYS A 318 4.01 -14.60 -23.52
C CYS A 318 4.08 -15.81 -24.46
N THR A 319 5.07 -15.85 -25.35
CA THR A 319 5.20 -16.87 -26.42
C THR A 319 6.30 -17.91 -26.16
N ASP A 320 6.90 -17.88 -24.98
CA ASP A 320 8.07 -18.67 -24.58
C ASP A 320 7.73 -20.01 -23.91
#